data_AF-A0A355U635-F1
#
_entry.id   AF-A0A355U635-F1
#
_cell.length_a   1.000
_cell.length_b   1.000
_cell.length_c   1.000
_cell.angle_alpha   90.00
_cell.angle_beta   90.00
_cell.angle_gamma   90.00
#
_symmetry.space_group_name_H-M   'P 1'
#
loop_
_entity.id
_entity.type
_entity.pdbx_description
1 polymer ?
#
loop_
_entity_poly.entity_id
_entity_poly.type
_entity_poly.pdbx_seq_one_letter_code
_entity_poly.pdbx_strand_id
1 'polypeptide(L)'
;MPTSALVKLCLDYPFFLDYTAADDCSDGISRLMSTFNGFKELIKRKDALTELTYQINTISVSEIVENAKKNVHKDISPRDNILYVNYVELLLSQIVLSQNDANTILNLDMEETSQRLLQEKSNYPDIFGSYSIEASKLCEESIKTTKRNRVSIAASSNTISTQSISTITLTTTFGRTVTGLVGLPELTDSEKSSLDSYYRRNYPSATLLASSTSTYNCHSYAWNMSERGVTCWINGSNISQPDLDGTVSANDDNISSYWYDGLYSMTIDSKALKIYYYRGDHSAIQSTVSGKYESKWGERATYETLSQKLSIHLSFQLQKLLQEGKPNYCMFSGCTRDICK
;
A
#
# COMPACT_ATOMS: atom_id res chain seq x y z
N MET A 1 -0.81 -24.73 20.51
CA MET A 1 -1.24 -24.94 19.12
C MET A 1 -0.04 -25.32 18.28
N PRO A 2 -0.06 -26.45 17.53
CA PRO A 2 1.01 -26.85 16.60
C PRO A 2 1.30 -25.79 15.52
N THR A 3 2.49 -25.81 14.91
CA THR A 3 2.87 -24.82 13.86
C THR A 3 2.01 -24.94 12.62
N SER A 4 1.72 -26.17 12.17
CA SER A 4 0.79 -26.43 11.07
C SER A 4 -0.59 -25.78 11.27
N ALA A 5 -1.14 -25.87 12.50
CA ALA A 5 -2.40 -25.25 12.86
C ALA A 5 -2.32 -23.71 12.88
N LEU A 6 -1.20 -23.14 13.32
CA LEU A 6 -0.97 -21.71 13.29
C LEU A 6 -0.78 -21.18 11.86
N VAL A 7 -0.03 -21.90 11.01
CA VAL A 7 0.10 -21.57 9.58
C VAL A 7 -1.27 -21.55 8.92
N LYS A 8 -2.08 -22.59 9.14
CA LYS A 8 -3.45 -22.62 8.61
C LYS A 8 -4.29 -21.42 9.08
N LEU A 9 -4.20 -21.07 10.36
CA LEU A 9 -4.90 -19.90 10.91
C LEU A 9 -4.44 -18.59 10.25
N CYS A 10 -3.15 -18.43 9.98
CA CYS A 10 -2.61 -17.26 9.28
C CYS A 10 -3.02 -17.25 7.79
N LEU A 11 -3.01 -18.39 7.11
CA LEU A 11 -3.45 -18.49 5.71
C LEU A 11 -4.95 -18.26 5.53
N ASP A 12 -5.76 -18.66 6.52
CA ASP A 12 -7.21 -18.46 6.55
C ASP A 12 -7.61 -17.09 7.16
N TYR A 13 -6.66 -16.15 7.31
CA TYR A 13 -6.95 -14.85 7.92
C TYR A 13 -8.05 -14.11 7.12
N PRO A 14 -9.18 -13.73 7.75
CA PRO A 14 -10.35 -13.24 7.01
C PRO A 14 -10.09 -11.91 6.30
N PHE A 15 -9.18 -11.10 6.82
CA PHE A 15 -8.80 -9.82 6.23
C PHE A 15 -7.49 -9.89 5.42
N PHE A 16 -7.21 -11.05 4.81
CA PHE A 16 -5.93 -11.30 4.11
C PHE A 16 -5.64 -10.32 2.97
N LEU A 17 -6.62 -9.66 2.36
CA LEU A 17 -6.36 -8.67 1.31
C LEU A 17 -6.03 -7.29 1.85
N ASP A 18 -6.13 -7.00 3.14
CA ASP A 18 -5.86 -5.67 3.68
C ASP A 18 -4.45 -5.16 3.37
N TYR A 19 -3.48 -6.03 3.08
CA TYR A 19 -2.13 -5.61 2.71
C TYR A 19 -2.08 -4.68 1.49
N THR A 20 -2.89 -4.87 0.43
CA THR A 20 -2.81 -4.00 -0.77
C THR A 20 -3.31 -2.53 -0.54
N ALA A 21 -3.60 -2.13 0.71
CA ALA A 21 -4.21 -0.84 1.07
C ALA A 21 -3.12 0.16 1.45
N ALA A 22 -1.89 -0.34 1.55
CA ALA A 22 -0.70 0.45 1.37
C ALA A 22 -0.41 0.63 -0.14
N ASP A 23 0.38 1.65 -0.40
CA ASP A 23 0.93 1.98 -1.72
C ASP A 23 2.02 0.98 -2.17
N ASP A 24 2.64 0.27 -1.22
CA ASP A 24 3.68 -0.74 -1.47
C ASP A 24 3.30 -2.10 -0.87
N CYS A 25 3.59 -3.20 -1.58
CA CYS A 25 3.29 -4.56 -1.14
C CYS A 25 4.00 -4.93 0.16
N SER A 26 5.25 -4.50 0.34
CA SER A 26 6.08 -4.84 1.49
C SER A 26 5.61 -4.13 2.77
N ASP A 27 5.34 -2.83 2.68
CA ASP A 27 4.71 -2.07 3.78
C ASP A 27 3.31 -2.63 4.09
N GLY A 28 2.53 -2.90 3.05
CA GLY A 28 1.21 -3.50 3.17
C GLY A 28 1.17 -4.79 3.97
N ILE A 29 2.02 -5.76 3.62
CA ILE A 29 2.06 -7.04 4.33
C ILE A 29 2.60 -6.88 5.75
N SER A 30 3.58 -5.99 5.94
CA SER A 30 4.14 -5.70 7.27
C SER A 30 3.07 -5.12 8.21
N ARG A 31 2.27 -4.17 7.71
CA ARG A 31 1.13 -3.61 8.45
C ARG A 31 0.10 -4.68 8.76
N LEU A 32 -0.29 -5.50 7.79
CA LEU A 32 -1.22 -6.61 7.99
C LEU A 32 -0.74 -7.54 9.10
N MET A 33 0.52 -7.97 9.04
CA MET A 33 1.11 -8.88 10.03
C MET A 33 1.16 -8.26 11.45
N SER A 34 1.20 -6.93 11.55
CA SER A 34 1.18 -6.25 12.84
C SER A 34 -0.19 -6.31 13.56
N THR A 35 -1.28 -6.51 12.81
CA THR A 35 -2.67 -6.46 13.32
C THR A 35 -3.10 -7.73 14.04
N PHE A 36 -2.48 -8.87 13.76
CA PHE A 36 -2.87 -10.16 14.29
C PHE A 36 -1.71 -10.89 14.98
N ASN A 37 -1.91 -11.25 16.25
CA ASN A 37 -0.86 -11.89 17.07
C ASN A 37 -0.38 -13.24 16.51
N GLY A 38 -1.19 -13.93 15.70
CA GLY A 38 -0.79 -15.18 15.08
C GLY A 38 0.40 -15.03 14.14
N PHE A 39 0.51 -13.93 13.40
CA PHE A 39 1.68 -13.67 12.54
C PHE A 39 2.95 -13.43 13.35
N LYS A 40 2.86 -12.64 14.43
CA LYS A 40 3.97 -12.38 15.36
C LYS A 40 4.48 -13.65 16.02
N GLU A 41 3.56 -14.57 16.34
CA GLU A 41 3.90 -15.88 16.87
C GLU A 41 4.51 -16.78 15.78
N LEU A 42 3.95 -16.78 14.57
CA LEU A 42 4.43 -17.60 13.46
C LEU A 42 5.89 -17.29 13.11
N ILE A 43 6.26 -16.00 13.05
CA ILE A 43 7.64 -15.56 12.78
C ILE A 43 8.64 -16.17 13.78
N LYS A 44 8.25 -16.41 15.03
CA LYS A 44 9.15 -16.92 16.07
C LYS A 44 9.40 -18.43 16.01
N ARG A 45 8.60 -19.17 15.24
CA ARG A 45 8.64 -20.64 15.24
C ARG A 45 9.67 -21.16 14.25
N LYS A 46 10.58 -21.99 14.75
CA LYS A 46 11.69 -22.56 13.97
C LYS A 46 11.23 -23.41 12.78
N ASP A 47 10.07 -24.03 12.90
CA ASP A 47 9.44 -24.88 11.89
C ASP A 47 8.43 -24.13 11.00
N ALA A 48 8.28 -22.81 11.16
CA ALA A 48 7.33 -22.02 10.39
C ALA A 48 7.61 -22.03 8.89
N LEU A 49 8.87 -21.89 8.47
CA LEU A 49 9.25 -21.93 7.06
C LEU A 49 8.89 -23.29 6.46
N THR A 50 9.26 -24.39 7.10
CA THR A 50 8.93 -25.74 6.65
C THR A 50 7.42 -25.94 6.44
N GLU A 51 6.63 -25.58 7.46
CA GLU A 51 5.16 -25.74 7.41
C GLU A 51 4.51 -24.81 6.38
N LEU A 52 4.98 -23.57 6.27
CA LEU A 52 4.45 -22.61 5.28
C LEU A 52 4.80 -23.04 3.86
N THR A 53 6.05 -23.42 3.59
CA THR A 53 6.47 -23.92 2.28
C THR A 53 5.68 -25.16 1.88
N TYR A 54 5.44 -26.09 2.81
CA TYR A 54 4.58 -27.24 2.57
C TYR A 54 3.18 -26.81 2.13
N GLN A 55 2.56 -25.86 2.82
CA GLN A 55 1.23 -25.34 2.43
C GLN A 55 1.25 -24.64 1.07
N ILE A 56 2.27 -23.83 0.78
CA ILE A 56 2.42 -23.12 -0.50
C ILE A 56 2.60 -24.11 -1.66
N ASN A 57 3.30 -25.23 -1.44
CA ASN A 57 3.45 -26.28 -2.45
C ASN A 57 2.13 -27.00 -2.79
N THR A 58 1.12 -26.92 -1.93
CA THR A 58 -0.24 -27.44 -2.26
C THR A 58 -1.07 -26.48 -3.11
N ILE A 59 -0.59 -25.26 -3.37
CA ILE A 59 -1.35 -24.27 -4.15
C ILE A 59 -1.24 -24.57 -5.63
N SER A 60 -2.41 -24.72 -6.27
CA SER A 60 -2.58 -24.75 -7.72
C SER A 60 -3.11 -23.40 -8.20
N VAL A 61 -2.31 -22.66 -8.99
CA VAL A 61 -2.76 -21.38 -9.56
C VAL A 61 -3.91 -21.60 -10.54
N SER A 62 -3.89 -22.69 -11.32
CA SER A 62 -4.98 -23.01 -12.25
C SER A 62 -6.31 -23.24 -11.53
N GLU A 63 -6.29 -23.91 -10.37
CA GLU A 63 -7.50 -24.11 -9.56
C GLU A 63 -8.04 -22.78 -9.03
N ILE A 64 -7.17 -21.89 -8.55
CA ILE A 64 -7.56 -20.54 -8.11
C ILE A 64 -8.17 -19.75 -9.26
N VAL A 65 -7.57 -19.78 -10.44
CA VAL A 65 -8.09 -19.10 -11.63
C VAL A 65 -9.46 -19.66 -12.04
N GLU A 66 -9.63 -20.98 -12.03
CA GLU A 66 -10.92 -21.61 -12.30
C GLU A 66 -11.99 -21.21 -11.27
N ASN A 67 -11.63 -21.20 -9.99
CA ASN A 67 -12.54 -20.84 -8.91
C ASN A 67 -12.95 -19.37 -9.01
N ALA A 68 -12.01 -18.46 -9.29
CA ALA A 68 -12.31 -17.06 -9.51
C ALA A 68 -13.26 -16.83 -10.70
N LYS A 69 -13.11 -17.61 -11.78
CA LYS A 69 -14.04 -17.59 -12.93
C LYS A 69 -15.43 -18.13 -12.59
N LYS A 70 -15.53 -19.15 -11.74
CA LYS A 70 -16.80 -19.79 -11.33
C LYS A 70 -17.54 -18.97 -10.26
N ASN A 71 -16.81 -18.35 -9.35
CA ASN A 71 -17.32 -17.73 -8.13
C ASN A 71 -17.28 -16.20 -8.18
N VAL A 72 -17.44 -15.62 -9.36
CA VAL A 72 -17.48 -14.16 -9.58
C VAL A 72 -18.28 -13.48 -8.47
N HIS A 73 -17.58 -12.79 -7.56
CA HIS A 73 -18.11 -12.06 -6.39
C HIS A 73 -18.59 -12.87 -5.17
N LYS A 74 -18.18 -14.14 -5.01
CA LYS A 74 -18.50 -15.00 -3.85
C LYS A 74 -17.27 -15.70 -3.25
N ASP A 75 -16.16 -14.97 -3.00
CA ASP A 75 -15.01 -15.55 -2.28
C ASP A 75 -15.43 -16.00 -0.87
N ILE A 76 -15.76 -17.29 -0.71
CA ILE A 76 -16.20 -17.87 0.57
C ILE A 76 -14.97 -18.16 1.43
N SER A 77 -13.81 -18.37 0.80
CA SER A 77 -12.50 -18.60 1.40
C SER A 77 -11.44 -17.70 0.78
N PRO A 78 -10.36 -17.33 1.50
CA PRO A 78 -9.19 -16.68 0.92
C PRO A 78 -8.69 -17.39 -0.35
N ARG A 79 -8.66 -18.73 -0.35
CA ARG A 79 -8.20 -19.55 -1.49
C ARG A 79 -9.04 -19.40 -2.77
N ASP A 80 -10.24 -18.83 -2.69
CA ASP A 80 -11.09 -18.59 -3.86
C ASP A 80 -10.71 -17.30 -4.60
N ASN A 81 -9.85 -16.47 -4.01
CA ASN A 81 -9.47 -15.17 -4.53
C ASN A 81 -8.13 -15.22 -5.28
N ILE A 82 -8.05 -14.60 -6.45
CA ILE A 82 -6.82 -14.61 -7.27
C ILE A 82 -5.61 -13.99 -6.55
N LEU A 83 -5.83 -13.01 -5.67
CA LEU A 83 -4.75 -12.34 -4.93
C LEU A 83 -4.29 -13.13 -3.70
N TYR A 84 -4.89 -14.29 -3.41
CA TYR A 84 -4.41 -15.19 -2.36
C TYR A 84 -2.97 -15.64 -2.59
N VAL A 85 -2.59 -15.88 -3.84
CA VAL A 85 -1.22 -16.30 -4.16
C VAL A 85 -0.21 -15.20 -3.79
N ASN A 86 -0.56 -13.93 -4.04
CA ASN A 86 0.27 -12.79 -3.64
C ASN A 86 0.41 -12.72 -2.11
N TYR A 87 -0.70 -12.88 -1.40
CA TYR A 87 -0.70 -12.87 0.07
C TYR A 87 0.25 -13.91 0.67
N VAL A 88 0.20 -15.15 0.19
CA VAL A 88 1.07 -16.22 0.73
C VAL A 88 2.54 -16.03 0.38
N GLU A 89 2.84 -15.50 -0.81
CA GLU A 89 4.21 -15.17 -1.23
C GLU A 89 4.78 -14.02 -0.38
N LEU A 90 3.99 -12.99 -0.12
CA LEU A 90 4.40 -11.88 0.73
C LEU A 90 4.58 -12.31 2.19
N LEU A 91 3.72 -13.19 2.71
CA LEU A 91 3.94 -13.81 4.02
C LEU A 91 5.23 -14.62 4.06
N LEU A 92 5.50 -15.44 3.04
CA LEU A 92 6.73 -16.21 2.94
C LEU A 92 7.95 -15.27 2.93
N SER A 93 7.89 -14.21 2.14
CA SER A 93 8.93 -13.18 2.05
C SER A 93 9.25 -12.59 3.42
N GLN A 94 8.24 -12.14 4.16
CA GLN A 94 8.41 -11.55 5.49
C GLN A 94 9.02 -12.53 6.50
N ILE A 95 8.60 -13.80 6.48
CA ILE A 95 9.13 -14.82 7.40
C ILE A 95 10.57 -15.19 7.02
N VAL A 96 10.88 -15.32 5.73
CA VAL A 96 12.24 -15.54 5.22
C VAL A 96 13.19 -14.43 5.67
N LEU A 97 12.78 -13.17 5.53
CA LEU A 97 13.58 -12.01 5.96
C LEU A 97 13.73 -11.96 7.49
N SER A 98 12.67 -12.28 8.23
CA SER A 98 12.68 -12.22 9.69
C SER A 98 13.51 -13.33 10.34
N GLN A 99 13.42 -14.55 9.84
CA GLN A 99 14.15 -15.69 10.40
C GLN A 99 15.59 -15.78 9.88
N ASN A 100 15.85 -15.33 8.65
CA ASN A 100 17.18 -15.27 8.04
C ASN A 100 17.94 -16.62 8.11
N ASP A 101 17.22 -17.75 8.05
CA ASP A 101 17.79 -19.09 8.16
C ASP A 101 18.11 -19.69 6.78
N ALA A 102 19.28 -19.34 6.26
CA ALA A 102 19.75 -19.80 4.95
C ALA A 102 19.84 -21.33 4.83
N ASN A 103 20.13 -22.06 5.92
CA ASN A 103 20.24 -23.52 5.87
C ASN A 103 18.87 -24.16 5.67
N THR A 104 17.87 -23.70 6.43
CA THR A 104 16.48 -24.10 6.23
C THR A 104 15.99 -23.73 4.83
N ILE A 105 16.38 -22.57 4.32
CA ILE A 105 16.01 -22.14 2.96
C ILE A 105 16.61 -23.02 1.86
N LEU A 106 17.87 -23.44 2.00
CA LEU A 106 18.51 -24.35 1.04
C LEU A 106 17.88 -25.74 1.05
N ASN A 107 17.37 -26.19 2.19
CA ASN A 107 16.79 -27.52 2.35
C ASN A 107 15.32 -27.64 1.91
N LEU A 108 14.61 -26.51 1.70
CA LEU A 108 13.15 -26.50 1.54
C LEU A 108 12.66 -26.22 0.10
N ASP A 109 13.48 -26.33 -0.93
CA ASP A 109 13.10 -26.07 -2.34
C ASP A 109 12.32 -24.75 -2.57
N MET A 110 12.42 -23.77 -1.65
CA MET A 110 11.60 -22.56 -1.67
C MET A 110 11.80 -21.69 -2.91
N GLU A 111 13.01 -21.74 -3.49
CA GLU A 111 13.28 -21.06 -4.75
C GLU A 111 12.53 -21.70 -5.91
N GLU A 112 12.46 -23.03 -5.97
CA GLU A 112 11.66 -23.75 -6.96
C GLU A 112 10.17 -23.50 -6.74
N THR A 113 9.71 -23.51 -5.48
CA THR A 113 8.32 -23.15 -5.13
C THR A 113 7.96 -21.75 -5.63
N SER A 114 8.81 -20.75 -5.39
CA SER A 114 8.56 -19.36 -5.79
C SER A 114 8.59 -19.19 -7.32
N GLN A 115 9.57 -19.82 -8.00
CA GLN A 115 9.69 -19.77 -9.46
C GLN A 115 8.49 -20.45 -10.14
N ARG A 116 8.03 -21.57 -9.60
CA ARG A 116 6.84 -22.28 -10.08
C ARG A 116 5.61 -21.37 -10.01
N LEU A 117 5.35 -20.71 -8.88
CA LEU A 117 4.20 -19.82 -8.75
C LEU A 117 4.27 -18.63 -9.71
N LEU A 118 5.45 -18.00 -9.86
CA LEU A 118 5.65 -16.93 -10.83
C LEU A 118 5.37 -17.38 -12.27
N GLN A 119 5.87 -18.56 -12.66
CA GLN A 119 5.65 -19.13 -13.98
C GLN A 119 4.16 -19.46 -14.20
N GLU A 120 3.51 -20.09 -13.22
CA GLU A 120 2.09 -20.41 -13.29
C GLU A 120 1.23 -19.15 -13.43
N LYS A 121 1.50 -18.07 -12.67
CA LYS A 121 0.82 -16.77 -12.83
C LYS A 121 1.06 -16.16 -14.20
N SER A 122 2.29 -16.23 -14.70
CA SER A 122 2.67 -15.68 -16.01
C SER A 122 1.92 -16.33 -17.18
N ASN A 123 1.35 -17.52 -16.98
CA ASN A 123 0.48 -18.19 -17.95
C ASN A 123 -0.93 -17.59 -18.03
N TYR A 124 -1.30 -16.68 -17.11
CA TYR A 124 -2.61 -16.01 -17.07
C TYR A 124 -2.47 -14.47 -16.95
N PRO A 125 -1.89 -13.79 -17.96
CA PRO A 125 -1.60 -12.35 -17.90
C PRO A 125 -2.85 -11.46 -17.79
N ASP A 126 -4.02 -11.93 -18.25
CA ASP A 126 -5.30 -11.21 -18.10
C ASP A 126 -5.89 -11.33 -16.68
N ILE A 127 -5.34 -12.22 -15.86
CA ILE A 127 -5.74 -12.42 -14.47
C ILE A 127 -4.72 -11.80 -13.53
N PHE A 128 -3.44 -12.14 -13.70
CA PHE A 128 -2.34 -11.67 -12.86
C PHE A 128 -1.58 -10.56 -13.58
N GLY A 129 -1.82 -9.33 -13.16
CA GLY A 129 -1.17 -8.13 -13.71
C GLY A 129 0.20 -7.89 -13.11
N SER A 130 0.76 -6.73 -13.43
CA SER A 130 2.04 -6.26 -12.88
C SER A 130 2.12 -6.36 -11.36
N TYR A 131 1.03 -6.03 -10.67
CA TYR A 131 0.92 -6.08 -9.22
C TYR A 131 1.14 -7.50 -8.68
N SER A 132 0.46 -8.50 -9.25
CA SER A 132 0.63 -9.89 -8.85
C SER A 132 2.01 -10.47 -9.20
N ILE A 133 2.59 -10.01 -10.30
CA ILE A 133 3.95 -10.37 -10.70
C ILE A 133 4.98 -9.74 -9.75
N GLU A 134 4.77 -8.51 -9.28
CA GLU A 134 5.64 -7.84 -8.32
C GLU A 134 5.70 -8.56 -6.98
N ALA A 135 4.55 -9.00 -6.43
CA ALA A 135 4.53 -9.80 -5.19
C ALA A 135 5.39 -11.08 -5.31
N SER A 136 5.34 -11.74 -6.47
CA SER A 136 6.12 -12.94 -6.75
C SER A 136 7.62 -12.64 -6.82
N LYS A 137 7.99 -11.50 -7.44
CA LYS A 137 9.38 -11.03 -7.52
C LYS A 137 9.95 -10.67 -6.15
N LEU A 138 9.19 -9.96 -5.31
CA LEU A 138 9.60 -9.64 -3.94
C LEU A 138 9.87 -10.90 -3.12
N CYS A 139 9.02 -11.92 -3.27
CA CYS A 139 9.24 -13.23 -2.65
C CYS A 139 10.55 -13.87 -3.13
N GLU A 140 10.77 -13.98 -4.45
CA GLU A 140 12.01 -14.51 -5.00
C GLU A 140 13.24 -13.73 -4.52
N GLU A 141 13.17 -12.40 -4.52
CA GLU A 141 14.26 -11.53 -4.10
C GLU A 141 14.59 -11.72 -2.62
N SER A 142 13.59 -11.88 -1.76
CA SER A 142 13.82 -12.16 -0.33
C SER A 142 14.52 -13.49 -0.10
N ILE A 143 14.10 -14.55 -0.81
CA ILE A 143 14.74 -15.88 -0.76
C ILE A 143 16.18 -15.79 -1.25
N LYS A 144 16.39 -15.17 -2.41
CA LYS A 144 17.72 -15.01 -3.02
C LYS A 144 18.65 -14.16 -2.14
N THR A 145 18.15 -13.07 -1.56
CA THR A 145 18.93 -12.20 -0.68
C THR A 145 19.36 -12.92 0.59
N THR A 146 18.46 -13.64 1.24
CA THR A 146 18.81 -14.45 2.42
C THR A 146 19.83 -15.55 2.09
N LYS A 147 19.75 -16.18 0.91
CA LYS A 147 20.79 -17.10 0.43
C LYS A 147 22.14 -16.39 0.18
N ARG A 148 22.11 -15.21 -0.45
CA ARG A 148 23.31 -14.42 -0.83
C ARG A 148 24.03 -13.77 0.35
N ASN A 149 23.36 -13.46 1.46
CA ASN A 149 23.99 -12.92 2.67
C ASN A 149 25.00 -13.89 3.35
N ARG A 150 25.35 -15.03 2.72
CA ARG A 150 26.51 -15.88 3.03
C ARG A 150 27.60 -15.97 1.95
N VAL A 151 27.49 -15.27 0.82
CA VAL A 151 28.52 -15.22 -0.23
C VAL A 151 28.73 -13.77 -0.67
N SER A 152 29.84 -13.17 -0.26
CA SER A 152 30.32 -11.90 -0.82
C SER A 152 30.58 -12.10 -2.31
N ILE A 153 29.81 -11.47 -3.20
CA ILE A 153 30.20 -11.00 -4.55
C ILE A 153 29.01 -10.27 -5.21
N ALA A 154 29.39 -9.28 -6.04
CA ALA A 154 28.65 -8.26 -6.77
C ALA A 154 27.20 -8.56 -7.22
N ALA A 155 26.37 -7.53 -7.05
CA ALA A 155 25.01 -7.42 -7.53
C ALA A 155 24.89 -7.68 -9.05
N SER A 156 23.98 -8.58 -9.42
CA SER A 156 23.41 -8.64 -10.77
C SER A 156 22.00 -8.08 -10.70
N SER A 157 21.87 -6.78 -10.96
CA SER A 157 20.58 -6.15 -11.24
C SER A 157 20.11 -6.62 -12.61
N ASN A 158 19.19 -7.58 -12.65
CA ASN A 158 18.45 -7.88 -13.87
C ASN A 158 17.27 -6.91 -13.95
N THR A 159 17.54 -5.74 -14.54
CA THR A 159 16.51 -4.80 -14.97
C THR A 159 15.81 -5.40 -16.18
N ILE A 160 14.59 -5.91 -16.01
CA ILE A 160 13.73 -6.32 -17.12
C ILE A 160 12.71 -5.21 -17.38
N SER A 161 12.75 -4.71 -18.62
CA SER A 161 11.77 -3.88 -19.34
C SER A 161 10.66 -3.28 -18.47
N THR A 162 10.97 -2.13 -17.87
CA THR A 162 9.96 -1.24 -17.30
C THR A 162 9.26 -0.55 -18.47
N GLN A 163 7.92 -0.61 -18.50
CA GLN A 163 7.15 0.50 -19.07
C GLN A 163 7.76 1.80 -18.53
N SER A 164 8.02 2.78 -19.39
CA SER A 164 8.73 4.00 -19.01
C SER A 164 7.91 4.83 -18.03
N ILE A 165 7.97 4.50 -16.74
CA ILE A 165 7.45 5.35 -15.66
C ILE A 165 8.16 6.69 -15.82
N SER A 166 7.36 7.72 -16.04
CA SER A 166 7.85 9.07 -16.30
C SER A 166 7.36 9.99 -15.21
N THR A 167 8.11 11.06 -14.93
CA THR A 167 7.68 12.10 -14.00
C THR A 167 6.88 13.18 -14.72
N ILE A 168 5.88 13.73 -14.05
CA ILE A 168 5.17 14.94 -14.46
C ILE A 168 5.31 16.00 -13.37
N THR A 169 5.54 17.26 -13.75
CA THR A 169 5.51 18.39 -12.81
C THR A 169 4.12 19.01 -12.81
N LEU A 170 3.46 18.98 -11.66
CA LEU A 170 2.22 19.71 -11.40
C LEU A 170 2.56 21.06 -10.77
N THR A 171 1.71 22.05 -11.03
CA THR A 171 1.86 23.39 -10.45
C THR A 171 0.63 23.70 -9.59
N THR A 172 0.84 24.02 -8.32
CA THR A 172 -0.25 24.43 -7.42
C THR A 172 -0.73 25.84 -7.77
N THR A 173 -1.86 26.27 -7.20
CA THR A 173 -2.47 27.59 -7.48
C THR A 173 -1.50 28.76 -7.31
N PHE A 174 -0.54 28.66 -6.38
CA PHE A 174 0.45 29.70 -6.10
C PHE A 174 1.84 29.42 -6.68
N GLY A 175 1.93 28.52 -7.68
CA GLY A 175 3.16 28.33 -8.45
C GLY A 175 4.19 27.39 -7.84
N ARG A 176 3.88 26.70 -6.73
CA ARG A 176 4.74 25.64 -6.20
C ARG A 176 4.62 24.39 -7.05
N THR A 177 5.70 23.63 -7.14
CA THR A 177 5.76 22.40 -7.93
C THR A 177 5.49 21.18 -7.07
N VAL A 178 4.80 20.20 -7.64
CA VAL A 178 4.57 18.87 -7.08
C VAL A 178 4.97 17.85 -8.13
N THR A 179 5.77 16.86 -7.77
CA THR A 179 6.18 15.81 -8.70
C THR A 179 5.19 14.66 -8.64
N GLY A 180 4.66 14.27 -9.80
CA GLY A 180 3.85 13.07 -9.96
C GLY A 180 4.52 12.06 -10.89
N LEU A 181 4.04 10.81 -10.86
CA LEU A 181 4.44 9.74 -11.76
C LEU A 181 3.30 9.39 -12.71
N VAL A 182 3.63 9.08 -13.96
CA VAL A 182 2.71 8.63 -15.01
C VAL A 182 3.27 7.40 -15.72
N GLY A 183 2.41 6.63 -16.38
CA GLY A 183 2.80 5.39 -17.04
C GLY A 183 3.02 4.22 -16.08
N LEU A 184 2.44 4.28 -14.87
CA LEU A 184 2.39 3.14 -13.97
C LEU A 184 1.58 2.01 -14.60
N PRO A 185 2.05 0.74 -14.51
CA PRO A 185 1.29 -0.41 -14.97
C PRO A 185 -0.07 -0.50 -14.27
N GLU A 186 -1.13 -0.72 -15.04
CA GLU A 186 -2.50 -0.80 -14.52
C GLU A 186 -2.85 -2.23 -14.07
N LEU A 187 -3.70 -2.34 -13.04
CA LEU A 187 -4.30 -3.60 -12.59
C LEU A 187 -5.14 -4.25 -13.69
N THR A 188 -5.16 -5.58 -13.76
CA THR A 188 -6.09 -6.28 -14.66
C THR A 188 -7.53 -6.07 -14.20
N ASP A 189 -8.50 -6.22 -15.12
CA ASP A 189 -9.92 -6.17 -14.76
C ASP A 189 -10.30 -7.23 -13.71
N SER A 190 -9.59 -8.37 -13.70
CA SER A 190 -9.75 -9.43 -12.72
C SER A 190 -9.27 -9.01 -11.33
N GLU A 191 -8.12 -8.33 -11.24
CA GLU A 191 -7.59 -7.77 -9.99
C GLU A 191 -8.51 -6.68 -9.45
N LYS A 192 -8.94 -5.74 -10.32
CA LYS A 192 -9.88 -4.68 -9.95
C LYS A 192 -11.19 -5.25 -9.40
N SER A 193 -11.77 -6.21 -10.11
CA SER A 193 -13.02 -6.86 -9.70
C SER A 193 -12.88 -7.59 -8.36
N SER A 194 -11.76 -8.28 -8.15
CA SER A 194 -11.48 -9.02 -6.90
C SER A 194 -11.34 -8.08 -5.71
N LEU A 195 -10.57 -6.99 -5.88
CA LEU A 195 -10.39 -5.96 -4.85
C LEU A 195 -11.71 -5.27 -4.50
N ASP A 196 -12.44 -4.77 -5.50
CA ASP A 196 -13.69 -4.06 -5.28
C ASP A 196 -14.74 -4.95 -4.59
N SER A 197 -14.75 -6.26 -4.90
CA SER A 197 -15.65 -7.24 -4.27
C SER A 197 -15.28 -7.51 -2.82
N TYR A 198 -14.00 -7.74 -2.55
CA TYR A 198 -13.49 -7.96 -1.20
C TYR A 198 -13.84 -6.80 -0.28
N TYR A 199 -13.58 -5.57 -0.73
CA TYR A 199 -13.81 -4.39 0.09
C TYR A 199 -15.28 -4.09 0.34
N ARG A 200 -16.12 -4.22 -0.68
CA ARG A 200 -17.58 -4.08 -0.51
C ARG A 200 -18.14 -5.08 0.49
N ARG A 201 -17.60 -6.29 0.52
CA ARG A 201 -18.05 -7.36 1.43
C ARG A 201 -17.57 -7.16 2.86
N ASN A 202 -16.28 -6.89 3.05
CA ASN A 202 -15.66 -6.82 4.37
C ASN A 202 -15.83 -5.46 5.06
N TYR A 203 -16.09 -4.41 4.28
CA TYR A 203 -16.31 -3.05 4.76
C TYR A 203 -17.65 -2.50 4.27
N PRO A 204 -18.80 -3.11 4.64
CA PRO A 204 -20.12 -2.73 4.12
C PRO A 204 -20.56 -1.32 4.52
N SER A 205 -19.90 -0.70 5.50
CA SER A 205 -20.11 0.70 5.88
C SER A 205 -19.38 1.70 4.97
N ALA A 206 -18.46 1.22 4.12
CA ALA A 206 -17.77 2.02 3.10
C ALA A 206 -18.54 1.96 1.78
N THR A 207 -18.71 3.11 1.13
CA THR A 207 -19.36 3.20 -0.18
C THR A 207 -18.29 3.32 -1.26
N LEU A 208 -18.29 2.40 -2.23
CA LEU A 208 -17.38 2.44 -3.37
C LEU A 208 -17.78 3.59 -4.31
N LEU A 209 -16.88 4.56 -4.48
CA LEU A 209 -17.07 5.71 -5.37
C LEU A 209 -16.47 5.48 -6.76
N ALA A 210 -15.33 4.79 -6.83
CA ALA A 210 -14.66 4.43 -8.07
C ALA A 210 -13.90 3.11 -7.92
N SER A 211 -13.83 2.34 -9.00
CA SER A 211 -13.13 1.05 -9.06
C SER A 211 -11.63 1.18 -8.76
N SER A 212 -11.02 0.07 -8.34
CA SER A 212 -9.58 -0.03 -8.05
C SER A 212 -8.72 0.31 -9.28
N THR A 213 -7.56 0.95 -9.06
CA THR A 213 -6.63 1.36 -10.13
C THR A 213 -5.29 1.77 -9.54
N SER A 214 -4.18 1.33 -10.14
CA SER A 214 -2.82 1.71 -9.72
C SER A 214 -2.33 3.03 -10.35
N THR A 215 -3.16 3.69 -11.17
CA THR A 215 -2.73 4.87 -11.95
C THR A 215 -2.67 6.19 -11.16
N TYR A 216 -3.26 6.21 -9.96
CA TYR A 216 -3.21 7.35 -9.04
C TYR A 216 -3.41 6.87 -7.61
N ASN A 217 -2.84 7.53 -6.61
CA ASN A 217 -3.03 7.20 -5.19
C ASN A 217 -3.93 8.20 -4.43
N CYS A 218 -4.02 8.06 -3.11
CA CYS A 218 -4.85 8.91 -2.25
C CYS A 218 -4.44 10.38 -2.30
N HIS A 219 -3.14 10.67 -2.41
CA HIS A 219 -2.63 12.03 -2.51
C HIS A 219 -3.05 12.69 -3.81
N SER A 220 -2.90 11.99 -4.95
CA SER A 220 -3.35 12.51 -6.23
C SER A 220 -4.86 12.75 -6.26
N TYR A 221 -5.65 11.82 -5.74
CA TYR A 221 -7.09 12.00 -5.62
C TYR A 221 -7.45 13.26 -4.83
N ALA A 222 -6.87 13.40 -3.63
CA ALA A 222 -7.20 14.46 -2.71
C ALA A 222 -6.66 15.84 -3.11
N TRP A 223 -5.47 15.92 -3.70
CA TRP A 223 -4.78 17.20 -3.91
C TRP A 223 -4.77 17.67 -5.36
N ASN A 224 -4.99 16.76 -6.31
CA ASN A 224 -4.84 17.04 -7.73
C ASN A 224 -6.12 16.73 -8.52
N MET A 225 -6.60 15.49 -8.53
CA MET A 225 -7.77 15.09 -9.34
C MET A 225 -9.08 15.71 -8.87
N SER A 226 -9.27 15.86 -7.55
CA SER A 226 -10.43 16.57 -7.00
C SER A 226 -10.46 18.07 -7.33
N GLU A 227 -9.35 18.63 -7.84
CA GLU A 227 -9.28 19.98 -8.41
C GLU A 227 -9.19 19.96 -9.95
N ARG A 228 -9.63 18.86 -10.58
CA ARG A 228 -9.64 18.64 -12.04
C ARG A 228 -8.26 18.50 -12.68
N GLY A 229 -7.25 18.17 -11.88
CA GLY A 229 -5.91 17.86 -12.36
C GLY A 229 -5.83 16.54 -13.11
N VAL A 230 -4.65 16.27 -13.70
CA VAL A 230 -4.40 15.10 -14.54
C VAL A 230 -4.17 13.83 -13.71
N THR A 231 -4.59 12.66 -14.20
CA THR A 231 -4.30 11.40 -13.54
C THR A 231 -2.79 11.16 -13.44
N CYS A 232 -2.30 10.99 -12.22
CA CYS A 232 -0.92 10.65 -11.91
C CYS A 232 -0.85 10.11 -10.48
N TRP A 233 0.28 9.52 -10.13
CA TRP A 233 0.60 9.11 -8.76
C TRP A 233 1.44 10.18 -8.06
N ILE A 234 1.13 10.55 -6.83
CA ILE A 234 1.88 11.58 -6.10
C ILE A 234 2.40 10.98 -4.80
N ASN A 235 3.71 10.89 -4.61
CA ASN A 235 4.29 10.42 -3.36
C ASN A 235 4.16 11.47 -2.26
N GLY A 236 4.01 11.04 -1.01
CA GLY A 236 4.02 11.89 0.18
C GLY A 236 5.31 12.72 0.29
N SER A 237 6.46 12.06 0.12
CA SER A 237 7.79 12.70 0.13
C SER A 237 8.40 12.86 -1.26
N ASN A 238 9.26 13.86 -1.40
CA ASN A 238 10.21 13.97 -2.50
C ASN A 238 11.22 12.82 -2.36
N ILE A 239 11.48 12.08 -3.43
CA ILE A 239 12.15 10.75 -3.49
C ILE A 239 13.60 10.69 -2.92
N SER A 240 14.13 11.73 -2.28
CA SER A 240 15.43 11.70 -1.61
C SER A 240 15.28 11.55 -0.09
N GLN A 241 15.34 10.29 0.38
CA GLN A 241 15.44 9.82 1.78
C GLN A 241 14.12 9.31 2.41
N PRO A 242 13.98 7.99 2.65
CA PRO A 242 13.01 7.47 3.59
C PRO A 242 13.57 7.56 5.01
N ASP A 243 13.14 8.56 5.79
CA ASP A 243 13.42 8.57 7.23
C ASP A 243 12.54 7.50 7.92
N LEU A 244 13.19 6.41 8.33
CA LEU A 244 12.63 5.20 8.95
C LEU A 244 11.94 5.42 10.31
N ASP A 245 11.78 6.65 10.78
CA ASP A 245 11.15 6.99 12.07
C ASP A 245 9.87 7.83 11.95
N GLY A 246 9.42 8.14 10.74
CA GLY A 246 8.22 8.94 10.50
C GLY A 246 8.36 10.42 10.84
N THR A 247 9.60 10.92 11.03
CA THR A 247 9.86 12.36 11.06
C THR A 247 10.08 12.87 9.64
N VAL A 248 9.00 13.26 8.96
CA VAL A 248 9.13 13.97 7.68
C VAL A 248 9.77 15.32 7.97
N SER A 249 11.03 15.51 7.56
CA SER A 249 11.65 16.83 7.48
C SER A 249 10.72 17.73 6.67
N ALA A 250 10.34 18.90 7.21
CA ALA A 250 9.43 19.84 6.56
C ALA A 250 9.88 20.32 5.16
N ASN A 251 11.09 19.96 4.74
CA ASN A 251 11.71 20.33 3.46
C ASN A 251 11.59 19.25 2.37
N ASP A 252 11.16 18.03 2.69
CA ASP A 252 11.07 16.89 1.76
C ASP A 252 9.63 16.38 1.54
N ASP A 253 8.61 17.11 2.00
CA ASP A 253 7.19 16.75 1.83
C ASP A 253 6.65 17.33 0.50
N ASN A 254 6.50 16.48 -0.52
CA ASN A 254 5.99 16.81 -1.85
C ASN A 254 4.55 17.35 -1.79
N ILE A 255 3.76 16.86 -0.84
CA ILE A 255 2.36 17.27 -0.64
C ILE A 255 2.29 18.63 0.06
N SER A 256 3.29 18.99 0.86
CA SER A 256 3.29 20.27 1.56
C SER A 256 3.27 21.52 0.68
N SER A 257 3.65 21.39 -0.59
CA SER A 257 3.47 22.41 -1.63
C SER A 257 2.03 22.92 -1.78
N TYR A 258 1.02 22.18 -1.29
CA TYR A 258 -0.38 22.60 -1.32
C TYR A 258 -0.80 23.54 -0.18
N TRP A 259 -0.07 23.57 0.96
CA TRP A 259 -0.42 24.41 2.12
C TRP A 259 0.69 25.35 2.62
N TYR A 260 1.98 25.07 2.38
CA TYR A 260 3.02 26.08 2.62
C TYR A 260 2.96 27.15 1.53
N ASP A 261 2.62 28.39 1.90
CA ASP A 261 2.28 29.48 0.96
C ASP A 261 1.31 29.02 -0.15
N GLY A 262 0.46 28.06 0.22
CA GLY A 262 -0.40 27.32 -0.68
C GLY A 262 -1.85 27.76 -0.60
N LEU A 263 -2.71 27.06 -1.33
CA LEU A 263 -4.15 27.33 -1.35
C LEU A 263 -4.83 26.96 -0.02
N TYR A 264 -4.17 26.13 0.78
CA TYR A 264 -4.73 25.53 1.98
C TYR A 264 -4.00 25.98 3.24
N SER A 265 -4.72 26.06 4.36
CA SER A 265 -4.17 26.38 5.69
C SER A 265 -4.79 25.51 6.77
N MET A 266 -4.04 25.28 7.85
CA MET A 266 -4.48 24.44 8.98
C MET A 266 -5.78 24.97 9.59
N THR A 267 -6.68 24.07 9.94
CA THR A 267 -7.99 24.35 10.51
C THR A 267 -8.43 23.25 11.48
N ILE A 268 -9.69 23.29 11.88
CA ILE A 268 -10.36 22.26 12.69
C ILE A 268 -11.23 21.34 11.81
N ASP A 269 -11.52 20.14 12.29
CA ASP A 269 -12.28 19.10 11.56
C ASP A 269 -13.56 19.62 10.91
N SER A 270 -14.32 20.48 11.61
CA SER A 270 -15.61 20.99 11.12
C SER A 270 -15.49 21.95 9.93
N LYS A 271 -14.28 22.40 9.60
CA LYS A 271 -13.98 23.34 8.50
C LYS A 271 -13.03 22.75 7.46
N ALA A 272 -12.55 21.52 7.68
CA ALA A 272 -11.56 20.89 6.83
C ALA A 272 -12.18 20.41 5.52
N LEU A 273 -11.59 20.79 4.40
CA LEU A 273 -11.94 20.30 3.07
C LEU A 273 -10.98 19.20 2.60
N LYS A 274 -9.73 19.28 3.05
CA LYS A 274 -8.66 18.32 2.78
C LYS A 274 -8.05 17.85 4.08
N ILE A 275 -7.60 16.60 4.09
CA ILE A 275 -6.97 15.97 5.25
C ILE A 275 -5.70 15.27 4.79
N TYR A 276 -4.60 15.49 5.52
CA TYR A 276 -3.38 14.68 5.40
C TYR A 276 -3.03 14.06 6.75
N TYR A 277 -2.90 12.73 6.78
CA TYR A 277 -2.59 11.92 7.96
C TYR A 277 -1.11 11.51 7.92
N TYR A 278 -0.23 12.27 8.58
CA TYR A 278 1.23 12.06 8.52
C TYR A 278 1.67 10.65 8.89
N ARG A 279 1.16 10.13 10.01
CA ARG A 279 1.54 8.79 10.48
C ARG A 279 1.02 7.66 9.60
N GLY A 280 0.09 7.97 8.69
CA GLY A 280 -0.47 7.01 7.74
C GLY A 280 0.02 7.18 6.31
N ASP A 281 0.76 8.27 6.01
CA ASP A 281 0.96 8.81 4.66
C ASP A 281 -0.31 8.70 3.81
N HIS A 282 -1.39 9.33 4.30
CA HIS A 282 -2.72 9.16 3.72
C HIS A 282 -3.42 10.49 3.52
N SER A 283 -4.09 10.66 2.38
CA SER A 283 -4.88 11.85 2.10
C SER A 283 -6.36 11.54 1.90
N ALA A 284 -7.21 12.48 2.31
CA ALA A 284 -8.65 12.41 2.11
C ALA A 284 -9.24 13.80 1.80
N ILE A 285 -10.46 13.80 1.28
CA ILE A 285 -11.30 14.98 1.16
C ILE A 285 -12.57 14.82 1.99
N GLN A 286 -13.15 15.93 2.45
CA GLN A 286 -14.46 15.89 3.08
C GLN A 286 -15.52 15.48 2.06
N SER A 287 -16.36 14.51 2.42
CA SER A 287 -17.49 14.11 1.58
C SER A 287 -18.62 15.15 1.62
N THR A 288 -19.44 15.16 0.58
CA THR A 288 -20.73 15.87 0.59
C THR A 288 -21.72 15.30 1.61
N VAL A 289 -21.55 14.05 2.04
CA VAL A 289 -22.30 13.41 3.13
C VAL A 289 -21.68 13.80 4.47
N SER A 290 -22.46 14.47 5.31
CA SER A 290 -22.01 14.98 6.61
C SER A 290 -21.35 13.89 7.47
N GLY A 291 -20.15 14.18 7.98
CA GLY A 291 -19.36 13.28 8.83
C GLY A 291 -18.59 12.18 8.08
N LYS A 292 -18.61 12.19 6.75
CA LYS A 292 -17.85 11.25 5.92
C LYS A 292 -16.69 11.91 5.19
N TYR A 293 -15.77 11.05 4.74
CA TYR A 293 -14.57 11.41 4.00
C TYR A 293 -14.38 10.48 2.81
N GLU A 294 -13.87 11.03 1.72
CA GLU A 294 -13.56 10.29 0.50
C GLU A 294 -12.03 10.12 0.41
N SER A 295 -11.58 8.88 0.28
CA SER A 295 -10.15 8.58 0.17
C SER A 295 -9.92 7.30 -0.63
N LYS A 296 -8.74 7.18 -1.20
CA LYS A 296 -8.29 5.97 -1.88
C LYS A 296 -7.48 5.10 -0.92
N TRP A 297 -7.68 3.79 -0.91
CA TRP A 297 -6.94 2.91 0.00
C TRP A 297 -5.78 2.23 -0.74
N GLY A 298 -4.57 2.81 -0.71
CA GLY A 298 -3.41 2.32 -1.46
C GLY A 298 -3.57 2.51 -2.98
N GLU A 299 -3.05 1.56 -3.78
CA GLU A 299 -3.31 1.42 -5.23
C GLU A 299 -4.79 1.07 -5.58
N ARG A 300 -5.74 1.18 -4.64
CA ARG A 300 -7.08 0.59 -4.81
C ARG A 300 -8.22 1.56 -5.06
N ALA A 301 -9.43 1.09 -4.79
CA ALA A 301 -10.64 1.81 -5.04
C ALA A 301 -10.77 3.07 -4.16
N THR A 302 -11.56 4.01 -4.67
CA THR A 302 -11.94 5.21 -3.92
C THR A 302 -13.19 4.88 -3.10
N TYR A 303 -13.12 5.12 -1.80
CA TYR A 303 -14.22 4.85 -0.88
C TYR A 303 -14.64 6.11 -0.14
N GLU A 304 -15.95 6.26 0.03
CA GLU A 304 -16.56 7.15 1.00
C GLU A 304 -16.78 6.40 2.31
N THR A 305 -16.24 6.92 3.41
CA THR A 305 -16.35 6.28 4.74
C THR A 305 -16.73 7.29 5.81
N LEU A 306 -17.46 6.85 6.85
CA LEU A 306 -17.52 7.58 8.11
C LEU A 306 -16.10 7.72 8.64
N SER A 307 -15.76 8.87 9.26
CA SER A 307 -14.48 9.14 9.95
C SER A 307 -13.89 7.84 10.51
N GLN A 308 -13.05 7.17 9.73
CA GLN A 308 -12.39 5.99 10.26
C GLN A 308 -11.26 6.54 11.09
N LYS A 309 -11.31 6.18 12.36
CA LYS A 309 -10.16 5.94 13.23
C LYS A 309 -9.15 4.99 12.55
N LEU A 310 -8.61 5.37 11.39
CA LEU A 310 -7.28 4.98 10.95
C LEU A 310 -6.32 5.87 11.75
N SER A 311 -6.25 5.53 13.04
CA SER A 311 -5.11 5.73 13.94
C SER A 311 -4.40 7.09 13.93
N ILE A 312 -4.53 7.78 15.08
CA ILE A 312 -3.58 8.70 15.75
C ILE A 312 -3.54 10.17 15.31
N HIS A 313 -4.28 11.01 16.05
CA HIS A 313 -4.00 12.37 16.59
C HIS A 313 -3.02 13.39 15.94
N LEU A 314 -2.51 13.20 14.72
CA LEU A 314 -1.71 14.18 13.99
C LEU A 314 -2.15 14.20 12.52
N SER A 315 -3.24 14.91 12.24
CA SER A 315 -3.72 15.20 10.88
C SER A 315 -3.64 16.70 10.61
N PHE A 316 -3.13 17.11 9.44
CA PHE A 316 -3.39 18.46 8.95
C PHE A 316 -4.78 18.50 8.32
N GLN A 317 -5.70 19.09 9.09
CA GLN A 317 -7.02 19.48 8.65
C GLN A 317 -6.87 20.82 7.91
N LEU A 318 -7.26 20.88 6.64
CA LEU A 318 -6.89 21.97 5.77
C LEU A 318 -8.14 22.59 5.13
N GLN A 319 -8.33 23.90 5.32
CA GLN A 319 -9.39 24.68 4.68
C GLN A 319 -8.82 25.47 3.49
N LYS A 320 -9.65 25.67 2.47
CA LYS A 320 -9.30 26.49 1.31
C LYS A 320 -9.31 27.96 1.70
N LEU A 321 -8.22 28.67 1.41
CA LEU A 321 -8.18 30.12 1.54
C LEU A 321 -9.09 30.70 0.45
N LEU A 322 -10.20 31.31 0.85
CA LEU A 322 -11.04 32.09 -0.07
C LEU A 322 -10.14 33.18 -0.70
N GLN A 323 -10.33 33.47 -1.99
CA GLN A 323 -9.64 34.55 -2.72
C GLN A 323 -9.97 35.97 -2.19
N GLU A 324 -10.47 36.10 -0.98
CA GLU A 324 -10.79 37.37 -0.34
C GLU A 324 -9.64 37.80 0.55
N GLY A 325 -8.69 38.52 -0.07
CA GLY A 325 -7.76 39.40 0.63
C GLY A 325 -6.70 38.69 1.48
N LYS A 326 -5.47 38.63 0.95
CA LYS A 326 -4.26 38.23 1.69
C LYS A 326 -4.28 38.71 3.16
N PRO A 327 -4.18 37.82 4.15
CA PRO A 327 -3.54 38.16 5.40
C PRO A 327 -2.12 37.59 5.37
N ASN A 328 -1.13 38.47 5.43
CA ASN A 328 0.26 38.11 5.72
C ASN A 328 0.30 37.32 7.04
N TYR A 329 0.50 36.01 6.98
CA TYR A 329 0.90 35.23 8.16
C TYR A 329 2.31 34.71 7.95
N CYS A 330 3.28 35.43 8.53
CA CYS A 330 4.57 34.86 8.89
C CYS A 330 4.33 33.78 9.95
N MET A 331 4.82 32.56 9.74
CA MET A 331 5.07 31.64 10.85
C MET A 331 6.45 30.99 10.71
N PHE A 332 7.24 31.22 11.76
CA PHE A 332 8.29 30.44 12.44
C PHE A 332 9.39 31.44 12.86
N SER A 333 9.91 31.46 14.08
CA SER A 333 10.21 30.40 15.04
C SER A 333 10.41 31.02 16.44
N GLY A 334 10.52 30.19 17.48
CA GLY A 334 10.49 30.61 18.88
C GLY A 334 11.45 31.74 19.27
N CYS A 335 10.93 32.68 20.06
CA CYS A 335 11.73 33.47 20.97
C CYS A 335 10.99 33.54 22.32
N THR A 336 11.72 33.17 23.36
CA THR A 336 11.34 33.15 24.76
C THR A 336 10.93 34.51 25.30
N ARG A 337 9.99 34.49 26.26
CA ARG A 337 9.78 35.41 27.40
C ARG A 337 9.94 36.92 27.21
N ASP A 338 8.92 37.59 27.73
CA ASP A 338 8.93 38.94 28.32
C ASP A 338 9.22 40.10 27.37
N ILE A 339 8.23 40.98 27.22
CA ILE A 339 8.27 42.31 27.85
C ILE A 339 6.88 42.96 27.68
N CYS A 340 6.31 43.33 28.82
CA CYS A 340 5.17 44.24 28.95
C CYS A 340 5.44 45.61 28.29
N LYS A 341 4.46 46.14 27.58
CA LYS A 341 3.64 47.31 27.97
C LYS A 341 2.63 47.67 26.88
#